data_AF-A0A8J3BWA5-F1
#
_entry.id   AF-A0A8J3BWA5-F1
#
_cell.length_a   1.000
_cell.length_b   1.000
_cell.length_c   1.000
_cell.angle_alpha   90.00
_cell.angle_beta   90.00
_cell.angle_gamma   90.00
#
_symmetry.space_group_name_H-M   'P 1'
#
loop_
_entity.id
_entity.type
_entity.pdbx_description
1 polymer ?
#
loop_
_entity_poly.entity_id
_entity_poly.type
_entity_poly.pdbx_seq_one_letter_code
_entity_poly.pdbx_strand_id
1 'polypeptide(L)'
;MSDCTERSEGQERMQRQPRMSDCTERSEGQERMQRQPRMSDCTERSEGQERRRGFTVLSLVVALLAGGTLMSGGTQRKPPPPPGRVAAQRAWPGAQRGTMPAGLADGPLFQPLLFLDANTALGTAPSPDATSVRLLLRRADGSVRLLRRVPYDDEVTFDNATAAGDGIVWTESASGQPCELWTANLRTGGPVRRLVADAGNLIAFGTQEDLVVAGGRVHWAADPGDSHTTEIRSVALSGGAVRVRAEDGAWALSRWPWLTSGAETTVLRSMGTGREVVVRASGSELVTCSPVWCRAMVMNETGLARIDLMHPDGSARRTVAGGGAQAPLNDVAVLDRLEVLSEPGPDSDLTGTAKLLVYDISTRRTVVVSPSAAGVSFRNGVLWWSTGDQETTTWYSLDLRTV
;
A
#
# COMPACT_ATOMS: atom_id res chain seq x y z
N MET A 1 -4.68 -44.47 -56.00
CA MET A 1 -5.55 -43.39 -56.50
C MET A 1 -6.22 -42.79 -55.26
N SER A 2 -5.53 -42.05 -54.40
CA SER A 2 -4.63 -40.89 -54.61
C SER A 2 -5.39 -39.56 -54.61
N ASP A 3 -4.94 -38.48 -53.97
CA ASP A 3 -3.88 -38.23 -52.94
C ASP A 3 -4.19 -36.84 -52.28
N CYS A 4 -3.63 -36.34 -51.17
CA CYS A 4 -2.44 -36.72 -50.37
C CYS A 4 -2.65 -36.46 -48.84
N THR A 5 -1.71 -35.78 -48.15
CA THR A 5 -1.65 -35.45 -46.70
C THR A 5 -1.02 -34.05 -46.47
N GLU A 6 -1.38 -33.34 -45.40
CA GLU A 6 -0.65 -32.26 -44.64
C GLU A 6 -1.61 -31.74 -43.53
N ARG A 7 -1.28 -31.21 -42.33
CA ARG A 7 -0.10 -30.98 -41.45
C ARG A 7 0.96 -29.90 -41.77
N SER A 8 0.72 -28.70 -41.22
CA SER A 8 1.65 -27.92 -40.35
C SER A 8 0.75 -27.06 -39.41
N GLU A 9 0.99 -26.75 -38.13
CA GLU A 9 2.19 -26.35 -37.34
C GLU A 9 2.77 -24.97 -37.69
N GLY A 10 2.98 -24.14 -36.66
CA GLY A 10 3.45 -22.75 -36.74
C GLY A 10 2.40 -21.70 -36.29
N GLN A 11 2.57 -20.81 -35.31
CA GLN A 11 3.43 -20.60 -34.14
C GLN A 11 3.26 -19.10 -33.76
N GLU A 12 3.26 -18.77 -32.46
CA GLU A 12 3.41 -17.42 -31.86
C GLU A 12 2.60 -16.21 -32.39
N ARG A 13 1.77 -15.64 -31.49
CA ARG A 13 1.81 -14.18 -31.27
C ARG A 13 1.44 -13.77 -29.85
N MET A 14 2.46 -13.70 -28.98
CA MET A 14 2.37 -13.09 -27.66
C MET A 14 2.36 -11.56 -27.80
N GLN A 15 1.23 -10.89 -27.51
CA GLN A 15 1.16 -9.42 -27.50
C GLN A 15 0.38 -8.86 -26.29
N ARG A 16 1.16 -8.55 -25.23
CA ARG A 16 1.11 -7.29 -24.45
C ARG A 16 -0.26 -6.68 -24.12
N GLN A 17 -0.64 -6.76 -22.84
CA GLN A 17 -1.18 -5.57 -22.14
C GLN A 17 -0.19 -4.40 -22.29
N PRO A 18 -0.67 -3.14 -22.34
CA PRO A 18 -0.54 -2.31 -21.14
C PRO A 18 -1.66 -1.27 -20.94
N ARG A 19 -1.54 -0.52 -19.84
CA ARG A 19 -2.37 0.62 -19.35
C ARG A 19 -3.58 0.17 -18.54
N MET A 20 -3.78 0.63 -17.30
CA MET A 20 -3.72 2.01 -16.74
C MET A 20 -4.79 2.93 -17.34
N SER A 21 -5.95 2.98 -16.69
CA SER A 21 -6.96 4.00 -16.91
C SER A 21 -6.69 5.18 -15.98
N ASP A 22 -6.00 6.20 -16.47
CA ASP A 22 -6.05 7.53 -15.85
C ASP A 22 -7.47 8.07 -15.99
N CYS A 23 -8.14 8.32 -14.86
CA CYS A 23 -9.45 8.99 -14.80
C CYS A 23 -9.30 10.42 -14.24
N THR A 24 -8.47 11.23 -14.89
CA THR A 24 -8.44 12.69 -14.67
C THR A 24 -9.60 13.32 -15.46
N GLU A 25 -10.53 13.96 -14.77
CA GLU A 25 -11.73 14.54 -15.40
C GLU A 25 -11.42 15.71 -16.36
N ARG A 26 -12.24 15.81 -17.39
CA ARG A 26 -12.13 16.76 -18.50
C ARG A 26 -13.05 17.96 -18.27
N SER A 27 -12.51 19.05 -17.73
CA SER A 27 -13.19 20.36 -17.71
C SER A 27 -12.75 21.24 -18.89
N GLU A 28 -13.52 21.21 -19.99
CA GLU A 28 -13.45 22.21 -21.06
C GLU A 28 -14.67 23.12 -21.00
N GLY A 29 -14.49 24.42 -20.78
CA GLY A 29 -15.61 25.37 -20.88
C GLY A 29 -15.47 26.71 -20.17
N GLN A 30 -14.68 27.63 -20.74
CA GLN A 30 -15.26 28.84 -21.38
C GLN A 30 -14.18 29.76 -21.98
N GLU A 31 -14.52 30.38 -23.10
CA GLU A 31 -13.69 31.38 -23.77
C GLU A 31 -13.74 32.74 -23.05
N ARG A 32 -12.64 33.51 -23.13
CA ARG A 32 -12.77 34.93 -23.52
C ARG A 32 -11.50 35.51 -24.12
N MET A 33 -11.65 36.15 -25.28
CA MET A 33 -10.59 36.88 -25.96
C MET A 33 -10.17 38.15 -25.17
N GLN A 34 -8.88 38.48 -25.16
CA GLN A 34 -8.48 39.90 -25.19
C GLN A 34 -7.05 40.16 -25.74
N ARG A 35 -7.03 40.69 -26.97
CA ARG A 35 -6.12 41.72 -27.52
C ARG A 35 -4.61 41.64 -27.23
N GLN A 36 -3.86 41.31 -28.28
CA GLN A 36 -2.50 41.83 -28.49
C GLN A 36 -2.48 43.37 -28.55
N PRO A 37 -1.35 44.00 -28.19
CA PRO A 37 -0.87 45.22 -28.81
C PRO A 37 0.42 44.97 -29.64
N ARG A 38 0.57 45.70 -30.75
CA ARG A 38 1.83 45.79 -31.53
C ARG A 38 2.82 46.76 -30.86
N MET A 39 4.11 46.44 -30.91
CA MET A 39 5.19 47.35 -31.32
C MET A 39 6.22 46.49 -32.08
N SER A 40 6.61 46.74 -33.34
CA SER A 40 7.10 47.96 -34.01
C SER A 40 8.61 48.16 -33.80
N ASP A 41 9.36 48.21 -34.90
CA ASP A 41 10.82 48.38 -34.93
C ASP A 41 11.30 49.68 -34.27
N CYS A 42 12.50 49.64 -33.70
CA CYS A 42 13.35 50.80 -33.42
C CYS A 42 14.79 50.48 -33.84
N THR A 43 15.15 50.87 -35.06
CA THR A 43 16.53 50.79 -35.56
C THR A 43 17.32 51.99 -35.04
N GLU A 44 18.40 51.76 -34.29
CA GLU A 44 19.33 52.81 -33.87
C GLU A 44 20.80 52.42 -34.13
N ARG A 45 21.65 53.43 -34.39
CA ARG A 45 22.95 53.25 -35.06
C ARG A 45 23.97 54.34 -34.67
N SER A 46 24.94 54.00 -33.83
CA SER A 46 26.31 54.58 -33.73
C SER A 46 27.12 53.74 -32.71
N GLU A 47 28.30 53.20 -33.04
CA GLU A 47 29.66 53.80 -33.03
C GLU A 47 30.38 53.72 -31.66
N GLY A 48 31.72 53.77 -31.66
CA GLY A 48 32.59 53.57 -30.47
C GLY A 48 32.98 52.10 -30.27
N GLN A 49 33.97 51.54 -30.98
CA GLN A 49 35.42 51.80 -30.93
C GLN A 49 36.12 51.35 -29.63
N GLU A 50 37.05 50.40 -29.80
CA GLU A 50 38.24 50.08 -29.00
C GLU A 50 38.29 50.43 -27.50
N ARG A 51 38.06 49.42 -26.64
CA ARG A 51 39.04 48.87 -25.67
C ARG A 51 38.39 47.86 -24.72
N ARG A 52 39.04 46.70 -24.52
CA ARG A 52 39.07 45.83 -23.30
C ARG A 52 39.35 44.33 -23.58
N ARG A 53 40.38 44.01 -24.38
CA ARG A 53 40.88 42.61 -24.49
C ARG A 53 41.42 42.00 -23.17
N GLY A 54 41.57 42.79 -22.10
CA GLY A 54 42.06 42.33 -20.80
C GLY A 54 41.00 41.77 -19.83
N PHE A 55 39.71 42.10 -19.97
CA PHE A 55 38.68 41.67 -19.00
C PHE A 55 38.16 40.25 -19.25
N THR A 56 38.16 39.79 -20.50
CA THR A 56 37.62 38.47 -20.89
C THR A 56 38.40 37.30 -20.31
N VAL A 57 39.71 37.47 -20.04
CA VAL A 57 40.55 36.43 -19.44
C VAL A 57 40.26 36.31 -17.93
N LEU A 58 40.10 37.45 -17.24
CA LEU A 58 39.87 37.45 -15.80
C LEU A 58 38.51 36.84 -15.44
N SER A 59 37.46 37.16 -16.20
CA SER A 59 36.14 36.55 -16.02
C SER A 59 36.13 35.05 -16.31
N LEU A 60 36.86 34.59 -17.34
CA LEU A 60 37.01 33.16 -17.64
C LEU A 60 37.72 32.40 -16.50
N VAL A 61 38.80 32.97 -15.93
CA VAL A 61 39.52 32.37 -14.80
C VAL A 61 38.63 32.29 -13.55
N VAL A 62 37.86 33.34 -13.24
CA VAL A 62 36.90 33.30 -12.11
C VAL A 62 35.79 32.27 -12.34
N ALA A 63 35.26 32.16 -13.56
CA ALA A 63 34.26 31.14 -13.91
C ALA A 63 34.81 29.71 -13.82
N LEU A 64 36.05 29.47 -14.26
CA LEU A 64 36.72 28.18 -14.15
C LEU A 64 37.06 27.81 -12.70
N LEU A 65 37.45 28.79 -11.86
CA LEU A 65 37.66 28.57 -10.43
C LEU A 65 36.33 28.26 -9.71
N ALA A 66 35.24 28.96 -10.04
CA ALA A 66 33.91 28.66 -9.52
C ALA A 66 33.44 27.25 -9.94
N GLY A 67 33.61 26.87 -11.20
CA GLY A 67 33.34 25.53 -11.71
C GLY A 67 34.20 24.45 -11.03
N GLY A 68 35.48 24.71 -10.79
CA GLY A 68 36.39 23.83 -10.05
C GLY A 68 36.00 23.66 -8.58
N THR A 69 35.53 24.71 -7.90
CA THR A 69 35.01 24.62 -6.53
C THR A 69 33.65 23.93 -6.45
N LEU A 70 32.81 23.99 -7.48
CA LEU A 70 31.58 23.19 -7.57
C LEU A 70 31.89 21.71 -7.84
N MET A 71 32.85 21.40 -8.72
CA MET A 71 33.29 20.02 -9.01
C MET A 71 34.06 19.35 -7.84
N SER A 72 34.62 20.14 -6.93
CA SER A 72 35.19 19.65 -5.66
C SER A 72 34.25 19.84 -4.46
N GLY A 73 33.05 20.38 -4.69
CA GLY A 73 32.06 20.83 -3.72
C GLY A 73 31.31 19.69 -3.03
N GLY A 74 32.04 18.83 -2.33
CA GLY A 74 31.48 17.77 -1.51
C GLY A 74 31.07 16.53 -2.32
N THR A 75 31.95 15.53 -2.32
CA THR A 75 31.44 14.15 -2.28
C THR A 75 30.56 14.05 -1.05
N GLN A 76 29.23 13.95 -1.24
CA GLN A 76 28.35 13.60 -0.12
C GLN A 76 28.88 12.30 0.46
N ARG A 77 29.38 12.34 1.69
CA ARG A 77 29.74 11.13 2.44
C ARG A 77 28.45 10.33 2.61
N LYS A 78 28.21 9.40 1.69
CA LYS A 78 27.12 8.41 1.73
C LYS A 78 27.07 7.91 3.17
N PRO A 79 26.00 8.18 3.93
CA PRO A 79 25.99 7.90 5.36
C PRO A 79 26.41 6.45 5.58
N PRO A 80 27.35 6.18 6.51
CA PRO A 80 27.84 4.82 6.71
C PRO A 80 26.63 3.92 6.97
N PRO A 81 26.51 2.78 6.27
CA PRO A 81 25.31 1.95 6.31
C PRO A 81 24.99 1.62 7.78
N PRO A 82 23.76 1.89 8.27
CA PRO A 82 23.47 1.86 9.70
C PRO A 82 23.98 0.58 10.37
N PRO A 83 24.86 0.70 11.38
CA PRO A 83 25.59 -0.45 11.90
C PRO A 83 24.64 -1.48 12.52
N GLY A 84 24.83 -2.75 12.16
CA GLY A 84 24.14 -3.87 12.81
C GLY A 84 22.70 -4.11 12.37
N ARG A 85 22.40 -4.10 11.05
CA ARG A 85 21.21 -4.81 10.55
C ARG A 85 21.31 -6.30 10.91
N VAL A 86 20.18 -6.89 11.30
CA VAL A 86 20.12 -8.28 11.77
C VAL A 86 19.13 -9.07 10.91
N ALA A 87 19.48 -10.30 10.49
CA ALA A 87 18.53 -11.18 9.81
C ALA A 87 17.40 -11.61 10.77
N ALA A 88 16.15 -11.70 10.29
CA ALA A 88 14.98 -12.00 11.13
C ALA A 88 15.12 -13.28 11.97
N GLN A 89 15.81 -14.30 11.46
CA GLN A 89 16.07 -15.57 12.16
C GLN A 89 16.98 -15.39 13.40
N ARG A 90 17.84 -14.37 13.41
CA ARG A 90 18.70 -14.02 14.56
C ARG A 90 18.04 -12.97 15.47
N ALA A 91 17.25 -12.06 14.91
CA ALA A 91 16.52 -11.06 15.69
C ALA A 91 15.37 -11.70 16.50
N TRP A 92 14.61 -12.60 15.86
CA TRP A 92 13.40 -13.22 16.39
C TRP A 92 13.43 -14.74 16.15
N PRO A 93 14.28 -15.49 16.86
CA PRO A 93 14.45 -16.93 16.64
C PRO A 93 13.17 -17.73 16.90
N GLY A 94 12.34 -17.32 17.88
CA GLY A 94 11.08 -17.99 18.21
C GLY A 94 9.88 -17.64 17.32
N ALA A 95 10.02 -16.69 16.39
CA ALA A 95 8.89 -16.20 15.61
C ALA A 95 8.36 -17.22 14.59
N GLN A 96 7.04 -17.36 14.52
CA GLN A 96 6.38 -18.28 13.59
C GLN A 96 6.49 -17.75 12.16
N ARG A 97 6.84 -18.66 11.25
CA ARG A 97 7.05 -18.41 9.83
C ARG A 97 6.44 -19.55 9.03
N GLY A 98 5.90 -19.22 7.87
CA GLY A 98 5.31 -20.18 6.95
C GLY A 98 5.83 -19.97 5.53
N THR A 99 5.58 -20.96 4.69
CA THR A 99 5.87 -20.92 3.25
C THR A 99 4.79 -21.72 2.53
N MET A 100 4.22 -21.16 1.46
CA MET A 100 3.07 -21.70 0.75
C MET A 100 3.22 -21.43 -0.75
N PRO A 101 3.48 -22.45 -1.59
CA PRO A 101 3.52 -22.28 -3.05
C PRO A 101 2.20 -21.71 -3.56
N ALA A 102 2.20 -20.76 -4.50
CA ALA A 102 0.96 -20.15 -4.96
C ALA A 102 0.04 -21.16 -5.67
N GLY A 103 0.58 -22.06 -6.49
CA GLY A 103 -0.19 -23.08 -7.18
C GLY A 103 -1.03 -23.95 -6.23
N LEU A 104 -2.29 -24.16 -6.60
CA LEU A 104 -3.19 -25.14 -6.00
C LEU A 104 -3.04 -26.49 -6.69
N ALA A 105 -3.42 -27.57 -5.99
CA ALA A 105 -3.41 -28.93 -6.54
C ALA A 105 -4.37 -29.14 -7.73
N ASP A 106 -5.29 -28.21 -7.97
CA ASP A 106 -6.19 -28.20 -9.13
C ASP A 106 -5.78 -27.23 -10.25
N GLY A 107 -4.60 -26.61 -10.15
CA GLY A 107 -3.98 -25.77 -11.19
C GLY A 107 -3.86 -24.28 -10.84
N PRO A 108 -4.97 -23.55 -10.60
CA PRO A 108 -4.96 -22.12 -10.35
C PRO A 108 -4.02 -21.63 -9.24
N LEU A 109 -3.52 -20.40 -9.41
CA LEU A 109 -2.76 -19.70 -8.37
C LEU A 109 -3.69 -19.20 -7.26
N PHE A 110 -3.23 -19.34 -6.02
CA PHE A 110 -3.85 -18.80 -4.81
C PHE A 110 -3.24 -17.45 -4.44
N GLN A 111 -4.11 -16.44 -4.26
CA GLN A 111 -3.77 -15.09 -3.85
C GLN A 111 -4.26 -14.84 -2.41
N PRO A 112 -3.38 -14.71 -1.40
CA PRO A 112 -3.78 -14.44 -0.02
C PRO A 112 -4.44 -13.05 0.12
N LEU A 113 -5.53 -12.99 0.88
CA LEU A 113 -6.17 -11.76 1.37
C LEU A 113 -5.84 -11.50 2.84
N LEU A 114 -5.65 -12.57 3.62
CA LEU A 114 -5.48 -12.52 5.07
C LEU A 114 -4.80 -13.79 5.58
N PHE A 115 -3.68 -13.66 6.30
CA PHE A 115 -3.16 -14.76 7.11
C PHE A 115 -3.79 -14.75 8.52
N LEU A 116 -4.20 -15.92 9.00
CA LEU A 116 -4.79 -16.11 10.33
C LEU A 116 -3.70 -16.36 11.38
N ASP A 117 -2.72 -17.17 10.97
CA ASP A 117 -1.47 -17.52 11.62
C ASP A 117 -0.42 -17.68 10.49
N ALA A 118 0.84 -18.01 10.81
CA ALA A 118 1.88 -18.12 9.77
C ALA A 118 1.57 -19.19 8.69
N ASN A 119 0.83 -20.25 9.01
CA ASN A 119 0.61 -21.40 8.14
C ASN A 119 -0.83 -21.53 7.59
N THR A 120 -1.78 -20.72 8.07
CA THR A 120 -3.18 -20.69 7.56
C THR A 120 -3.53 -19.35 6.93
N ALA A 121 -3.97 -19.37 5.67
CA ALA A 121 -4.38 -18.19 4.91
C ALA A 121 -5.83 -18.31 4.39
N LEU A 122 -6.52 -17.18 4.38
CA LEU A 122 -7.72 -16.92 3.59
C LEU A 122 -7.28 -16.20 2.31
N GLY A 123 -7.79 -16.63 1.15
CA GLY A 123 -7.42 -16.04 -0.13
C GLY A 123 -8.30 -16.50 -1.28
N THR A 124 -8.04 -15.96 -2.46
CA THR A 124 -8.81 -16.25 -3.68
C THR A 124 -8.05 -17.15 -4.66
N ALA A 125 -8.80 -17.85 -5.52
CA ALA A 125 -8.31 -18.43 -6.76
C ALA A 125 -9.48 -18.59 -7.74
N PRO A 126 -9.29 -18.47 -9.06
CA PRO A 126 -10.31 -18.92 -10.01
C PRO A 126 -10.52 -20.44 -9.90
N SER A 127 -11.64 -20.95 -10.41
CA SER A 127 -11.82 -22.39 -10.66
C SER A 127 -10.93 -22.88 -11.81
N PRO A 128 -10.60 -24.18 -11.89
CA PRO A 128 -9.78 -24.73 -12.98
C PRO A 128 -10.40 -24.56 -14.38
N ASP A 129 -11.73 -24.40 -14.44
CA ASP A 129 -12.51 -24.10 -15.64
C ASP A 129 -12.67 -22.59 -15.93
N ALA A 130 -12.07 -21.72 -15.10
CA ALA A 130 -12.19 -20.26 -15.12
C ALA A 130 -13.62 -19.66 -15.01
N THR A 131 -14.66 -20.47 -14.79
CA THR A 131 -16.06 -20.01 -14.71
C THR A 131 -16.42 -19.25 -13.43
N SER A 132 -15.58 -19.31 -12.41
CA SER A 132 -15.91 -18.78 -11.08
C SER A 132 -14.67 -18.34 -10.28
N VAL A 133 -14.84 -17.34 -9.42
CA VAL A 133 -13.86 -16.99 -8.38
C VAL A 133 -14.21 -17.72 -7.09
N ARG A 134 -13.21 -18.24 -6.39
CA ARG A 134 -13.36 -19.04 -5.17
C ARG A 134 -12.68 -18.34 -4.00
N LEU A 135 -13.39 -18.19 -2.88
CA LEU A 135 -12.80 -17.85 -1.58
C LEU A 135 -12.44 -19.14 -0.84
N LEU A 136 -11.16 -19.29 -0.53
CA LEU A 136 -10.55 -20.52 -0.02
C LEU A 136 -9.85 -20.26 1.31
N LEU A 137 -10.05 -21.15 2.27
CA LEU A 137 -9.18 -21.31 3.44
C LEU A 137 -8.13 -22.37 3.11
N ARG A 138 -6.85 -22.01 3.16
CA ARG A 138 -5.72 -22.86 2.79
C ARG A 138 -4.69 -22.95 3.91
N ARG A 139 -4.06 -24.12 4.06
CA ARG A 139 -2.91 -24.33 4.95
C ARG A 139 -1.62 -24.66 4.19
N ALA A 140 -0.49 -24.48 4.85
CA ALA A 140 0.85 -24.81 4.35
C ALA A 140 1.05 -26.32 4.07
N ASP A 141 0.22 -27.20 4.64
CA ASP A 141 0.17 -28.64 4.30
C ASP A 141 -0.52 -28.94 2.95
N GLY A 142 -0.99 -27.90 2.24
CA GLY A 142 -1.73 -28.02 0.98
C GLY A 142 -3.22 -28.28 1.14
N SER A 143 -3.74 -28.45 2.37
CA SER A 143 -5.17 -28.62 2.60
C SER A 143 -5.94 -27.34 2.28
N VAL A 144 -7.04 -27.49 1.54
CA VAL A 144 -7.91 -26.41 1.06
C VAL A 144 -9.36 -26.71 1.46
N ARG A 145 -10.04 -25.71 2.02
CA ARG A 145 -11.50 -25.71 2.24
C ARG A 145 -12.10 -24.56 1.42
N LEU A 146 -13.00 -24.90 0.49
CA LEU A 146 -13.87 -23.93 -0.15
C LEU A 146 -14.79 -23.30 0.90
N LEU A 147 -14.85 -21.97 0.93
CA LEU A 147 -15.79 -21.22 1.76
C LEU A 147 -16.93 -20.66 0.90
N ARG A 148 -16.60 -20.05 -0.23
CA ARG A 148 -17.57 -19.44 -1.14
C ARG A 148 -17.07 -19.52 -2.59
N ARG A 149 -18.01 -19.56 -3.54
CA ARG A 149 -17.79 -19.53 -4.98
C ARG A 149 -18.80 -18.55 -5.57
N VAL A 150 -18.36 -17.71 -6.49
CA VAL A 150 -19.17 -16.74 -7.24
C VAL A 150 -18.84 -16.87 -8.74
N PRO A 151 -19.81 -16.77 -9.67
CA PRO A 151 -19.55 -16.67 -11.10
C PRO A 151 -18.52 -15.59 -11.44
N TYR A 152 -17.78 -15.77 -12.53
CA TYR A 152 -16.86 -14.75 -13.02
C TYR A 152 -17.60 -13.57 -13.67
N ASP A 153 -18.72 -13.85 -14.35
CA ASP A 153 -19.55 -12.88 -15.07
C ASP A 153 -20.28 -11.87 -14.14
N ASP A 154 -20.34 -12.15 -12.82
CA ASP A 154 -20.89 -11.24 -11.81
C ASP A 154 -19.89 -10.11 -11.43
N GLU A 155 -18.66 -10.12 -11.97
CA GLU A 155 -17.56 -9.20 -11.66
C GLU A 155 -17.23 -9.08 -10.15
N VAL A 156 -17.48 -10.13 -9.37
CA VAL A 156 -17.33 -10.11 -7.89
C VAL A 156 -15.86 -10.16 -7.46
N THR A 157 -15.42 -9.15 -6.72
CA THR A 157 -14.17 -9.14 -5.96
C THR A 157 -14.41 -9.57 -4.50
N PHE A 158 -13.47 -10.35 -3.94
CA PHE A 158 -13.42 -10.64 -2.51
C PHE A 158 -12.37 -9.72 -1.88
N ASP A 159 -12.83 -8.73 -1.12
CA ASP A 159 -11.99 -7.66 -0.57
C ASP A 159 -11.96 -7.70 0.96
N ASN A 160 -11.12 -6.84 1.55
CA ASN A 160 -11.06 -6.50 2.97
C ASN A 160 -11.45 -7.61 3.96
N ALA A 161 -10.58 -8.59 4.16
CA ALA A 161 -10.79 -9.64 5.15
C ALA A 161 -10.22 -9.28 6.54
N THR A 162 -10.90 -9.74 7.58
CA THR A 162 -10.55 -9.58 9.00
C THR A 162 -10.95 -10.81 9.83
N ALA A 163 -10.37 -10.99 11.03
CA ALA A 163 -10.61 -12.16 11.88
C ALA A 163 -10.67 -11.83 13.38
N ALA A 164 -11.46 -12.60 14.13
CA ALA A 164 -11.49 -12.58 15.59
C ALA A 164 -11.88 -13.97 16.15
N GLY A 165 -10.91 -14.65 16.77
CA GLY A 165 -11.09 -16.03 17.24
C GLY A 165 -11.49 -16.98 16.11
N ASP A 166 -12.56 -17.74 16.29
CA ASP A 166 -13.10 -18.63 15.25
C ASP A 166 -13.75 -17.88 14.06
N GLY A 167 -14.02 -16.58 14.17
CA GLY A 167 -14.79 -15.82 13.19
C GLY A 167 -13.92 -15.13 12.15
N ILE A 168 -14.27 -15.29 10.87
CA ILE A 168 -13.76 -14.45 9.78
C ILE A 168 -14.88 -13.61 9.19
N VAL A 169 -14.55 -12.41 8.72
CA VAL A 169 -15.45 -11.49 8.03
C VAL A 169 -14.70 -10.91 6.82
N TRP A 170 -15.40 -10.72 5.70
CA TRP A 170 -14.85 -10.11 4.49
C TRP A 170 -15.92 -9.32 3.75
N THR A 171 -15.50 -8.46 2.82
CA THR A 171 -16.40 -7.74 1.89
C THR A 171 -16.45 -8.44 0.54
N GLU A 172 -17.61 -8.37 -0.12
CA GLU A 172 -17.75 -8.70 -1.54
C GLU A 172 -18.29 -7.49 -2.28
N SER A 173 -17.64 -7.14 -3.39
CA SER A 173 -17.98 -5.98 -4.22
C SER A 173 -18.25 -6.46 -5.64
N ALA A 174 -19.20 -5.86 -6.34
CA ALA A 174 -19.50 -6.20 -7.73
C ALA A 174 -19.94 -4.95 -8.51
N SER A 175 -19.75 -4.99 -9.83
CA SER A 175 -20.00 -3.87 -10.73
C SER A 175 -21.46 -3.42 -10.69
N GLY A 176 -21.69 -2.17 -10.25
CA GLY A 176 -23.04 -1.61 -10.08
C GLY A 176 -23.89 -2.23 -8.96
N GLN A 177 -23.32 -3.03 -8.06
CA GLN A 177 -24.01 -3.58 -6.89
C GLN A 177 -23.51 -2.95 -5.58
N PRO A 178 -24.33 -2.89 -4.52
CA PRO A 178 -23.87 -2.54 -3.18
C PRO A 178 -22.81 -3.52 -2.68
N CYS A 179 -21.81 -3.03 -1.94
CA CYS A 179 -20.84 -3.89 -1.26
C CYS A 179 -21.53 -4.71 -0.16
N GLU A 180 -21.28 -6.02 -0.10
CA GLU A 180 -21.84 -6.92 0.90
C GLU A 180 -20.82 -7.29 1.97
N LEU A 181 -21.27 -7.50 3.21
CA LEU A 181 -20.45 -8.12 4.26
C LEU A 181 -20.85 -9.56 4.48
N TRP A 182 -19.87 -10.45 4.49
CA TRP A 182 -20.03 -11.89 4.67
C TRP A 182 -19.17 -12.43 5.81
N THR A 183 -19.55 -13.58 6.38
CA THR A 183 -18.83 -14.20 7.49
C THR A 183 -18.91 -15.72 7.48
N ALA A 184 -17.90 -16.36 8.08
CA ALA A 184 -17.86 -17.79 8.36
C ALA A 184 -17.33 -18.04 9.78
N ASN A 185 -17.66 -19.21 10.34
CA ASN A 185 -16.99 -19.73 11.52
C ASN A 185 -16.04 -20.87 11.11
N LEU A 186 -14.77 -20.72 11.47
CA LEU A 186 -13.70 -21.64 11.07
C LEU A 186 -13.82 -22.99 11.81
N ARG A 187 -14.02 -22.95 13.14
CA ARG A 187 -14.05 -24.13 14.02
C ARG A 187 -15.25 -25.03 13.79
N THR A 188 -16.46 -24.48 13.63
CA THR A 188 -17.68 -25.29 13.48
C THR A 188 -17.87 -25.87 12.08
N GLY A 189 -17.10 -25.41 11.09
CA GLY A 189 -17.28 -25.83 9.70
C GLY A 189 -18.57 -25.31 9.02
N GLY A 190 -19.37 -24.50 9.73
CA GLY A 190 -20.71 -24.08 9.30
C GLY A 190 -20.73 -23.24 8.00
N PRO A 191 -21.92 -23.09 7.39
CA PRO A 191 -22.09 -22.37 6.13
C PRO A 191 -21.70 -20.89 6.27
N VAL A 192 -21.22 -20.32 5.16
CA VAL A 192 -21.04 -18.88 5.02
C VAL A 192 -22.39 -18.17 5.03
N ARG A 193 -22.45 -16.96 5.58
CA ARG A 193 -23.68 -16.16 5.66
C ARG A 193 -23.40 -14.69 5.43
N ARG A 194 -24.33 -14.01 4.77
CA ARG A 194 -24.33 -12.55 4.61
C ARG A 194 -24.70 -11.91 5.96
N LEU A 195 -23.90 -10.95 6.40
CA LEU A 195 -24.19 -10.08 7.54
C LEU A 195 -24.98 -8.85 7.11
N VAL A 196 -24.60 -8.27 5.96
CA VAL A 196 -25.14 -7.00 5.44
C VAL A 196 -25.19 -7.09 3.91
N ALA A 197 -26.30 -6.67 3.31
CA ALA A 197 -26.51 -6.65 1.85
C ALA A 197 -26.22 -5.27 1.20
N ASP A 198 -25.96 -4.25 2.02
CA ASP A 198 -25.48 -2.94 1.63
C ASP A 198 -24.58 -2.38 2.76
N ALA A 199 -23.27 -2.44 2.55
CA ALA A 199 -22.27 -1.86 3.42
C ALA A 199 -22.10 -0.34 3.19
N GLY A 200 -22.69 0.23 2.13
CA GLY A 200 -22.44 1.59 1.66
C GLY A 200 -21.15 1.67 0.83
N ASN A 201 -20.77 2.88 0.43
CA ASN A 201 -19.51 3.13 -0.28
C ASN A 201 -18.35 3.03 0.72
N LEU A 202 -17.82 1.82 0.92
CA LEU A 202 -16.87 1.52 2.00
C LEU A 202 -15.54 2.26 1.79
N ILE A 203 -15.11 3.01 2.82
CA ILE A 203 -13.85 3.77 2.81
C ILE A 203 -12.73 2.83 3.28
N ALA A 204 -11.92 2.37 2.32
CA ALA A 204 -10.76 1.51 2.54
C ALA A 204 -9.47 2.19 2.08
N PHE A 205 -8.41 2.12 2.89
CA PHE A 205 -7.06 2.56 2.50
C PHE A 205 -6.08 1.37 2.40
N GLY A 206 -6.59 0.15 2.25
CA GLY A 206 -5.81 -1.09 2.14
C GLY A 206 -5.29 -1.62 3.47
N THR A 207 -5.58 -0.95 4.59
CA THR A 207 -5.05 -1.26 5.92
C THR A 207 -5.74 -2.47 6.56
N GLN A 208 -5.17 -3.02 7.63
CA GLN A 208 -5.91 -4.01 8.45
C GLN A 208 -7.12 -3.40 9.18
N GLU A 209 -7.20 -2.07 9.26
CA GLU A 209 -8.13 -1.31 10.08
C GLU A 209 -9.36 -0.83 9.27
N ASP A 210 -9.37 -1.02 7.95
CA ASP A 210 -10.50 -0.75 7.04
C ASP A 210 -11.78 -1.51 7.47
N LEU A 211 -11.62 -2.71 8.04
CA LEU A 211 -12.69 -3.57 8.54
C LEU A 211 -12.27 -4.24 9.86
N VAL A 212 -12.83 -3.79 11.00
CA VAL A 212 -12.39 -4.22 12.34
C VAL A 212 -13.49 -4.98 13.08
N VAL A 213 -13.13 -6.09 13.72
CA VAL A 213 -14.01 -6.79 14.67
C VAL A 213 -13.65 -6.37 16.09
N ALA A 214 -14.57 -5.68 16.77
CA ALA A 214 -14.40 -5.23 18.15
C ALA A 214 -15.72 -5.30 18.94
N GLY A 215 -15.67 -5.76 20.19
CA GLY A 215 -16.85 -5.84 21.06
C GLY A 215 -17.99 -6.72 20.53
N GLY A 216 -17.66 -7.80 19.79
CA GLY A 216 -18.64 -8.68 19.16
C GLY A 216 -19.37 -8.08 17.94
N ARG A 217 -18.91 -6.94 17.44
CA ARG A 217 -19.41 -6.28 16.23
C ARG A 217 -18.30 -6.14 15.19
N VAL A 218 -18.70 -6.10 13.93
CA VAL A 218 -17.88 -5.61 12.81
C VAL A 218 -18.13 -4.11 12.68
N HIS A 219 -17.08 -3.32 12.42
CA HIS A 219 -17.14 -1.88 12.20
C HIS A 219 -16.34 -1.50 10.95
N TRP A 220 -16.84 -0.53 10.20
CA TRP A 220 -16.22 0.04 8.99
C TRP A 220 -16.65 1.50 8.82
N ALA A 221 -15.94 2.24 7.97
CA ALA A 221 -16.34 3.57 7.53
C ALA A 221 -16.99 3.49 6.13
N ALA A 222 -17.98 4.34 5.86
CA ALA A 222 -18.61 4.46 4.55
C ALA A 222 -18.92 5.92 4.22
N ASP A 223 -18.81 6.27 2.93
CA ASP A 223 -19.20 7.55 2.37
C ASP A 223 -20.70 7.50 1.99
N PRO A 224 -21.57 8.35 2.57
CA PRO A 224 -22.99 8.40 2.24
C PRO A 224 -23.29 9.06 0.88
N GLY A 225 -22.30 9.65 0.22
CA GLY A 225 -22.43 10.42 -1.01
C GLY A 225 -22.52 11.94 -0.81
N ASP A 226 -22.35 12.42 0.43
CA ASP A 226 -22.11 13.84 0.73
C ASP A 226 -20.69 14.06 1.24
N SER A 227 -20.02 15.09 0.71
CA SER A 227 -18.60 15.37 1.00
C SER A 227 -18.35 16.01 2.37
N HIS A 228 -19.30 15.89 3.31
CA HIS A 228 -19.30 16.60 4.59
C HIS A 228 -19.51 15.67 5.79
N THR A 229 -19.97 14.43 5.60
CA THR A 229 -20.11 13.44 6.67
C THR A 229 -19.53 12.09 6.30
N THR A 230 -19.11 11.34 7.32
CA THR A 230 -18.73 9.92 7.19
C THR A 230 -19.66 9.07 8.04
N GLU A 231 -20.16 7.97 7.50
CA GLU A 231 -20.92 6.99 8.27
C GLU A 231 -20.00 5.92 8.86
N ILE A 232 -19.81 5.94 10.17
CA ILE A 232 -19.23 4.81 10.90
C ILE A 232 -20.33 3.78 11.13
N ARG A 233 -20.30 2.72 10.33
CA ARG A 233 -21.29 1.64 10.33
C ARG A 233 -20.80 0.46 11.16
N SER A 234 -21.73 -0.24 11.83
CA SER A 234 -21.42 -1.50 12.53
C SER A 234 -22.57 -2.50 12.56
N VAL A 235 -22.26 -3.79 12.50
CA VAL A 235 -23.23 -4.91 12.66
C VAL A 235 -22.74 -5.88 13.74
N ALA A 236 -23.64 -6.54 14.46
CA ALA A 236 -23.22 -7.62 15.36
C ALA A 236 -22.72 -8.83 14.56
N LEU A 237 -21.73 -9.57 15.06
CA LEU A 237 -21.25 -10.80 14.39
C LEU A 237 -22.38 -11.83 14.20
N SER A 238 -23.41 -11.82 15.04
CA SER A 238 -24.63 -12.63 14.88
C SER A 238 -25.50 -12.25 13.67
N GLY A 239 -25.23 -11.13 13.00
CA GLY A 239 -26.17 -10.44 12.13
C GLY A 239 -27.17 -9.58 12.92
N GLY A 240 -28.14 -9.00 12.21
CA GLY A 240 -29.13 -8.05 12.74
C GLY A 240 -28.97 -6.66 12.10
N ALA A 241 -29.66 -5.66 12.63
CA ALA A 241 -29.61 -4.30 12.09
C ALA A 241 -28.19 -3.69 12.14
N VAL A 242 -27.80 -3.06 11.04
CA VAL A 242 -26.65 -2.14 11.00
C VAL A 242 -26.98 -0.94 11.89
N ARG A 243 -26.02 -0.53 12.71
CA ARG A 243 -26.03 0.75 13.42
C ARG A 243 -25.15 1.71 12.65
N VAL A 244 -25.68 2.89 12.36
CA VAL A 244 -24.99 3.98 11.68
C VAL A 244 -24.71 5.07 12.70
N ARG A 245 -23.51 5.67 12.65
CA ARG A 245 -23.15 6.91 13.36
C ARG A 245 -22.49 7.83 12.34
N ALA A 246 -23.17 8.94 12.00
CA ALA A 246 -22.54 10.00 11.22
C ALA A 246 -21.47 10.72 12.07
N GLU A 247 -20.38 11.10 11.42
CA GLU A 247 -19.30 11.93 11.95
C GLU A 247 -19.02 13.06 10.95
N ASP A 248 -19.08 14.31 11.41
CA ASP A 248 -18.81 15.47 10.55
C ASP A 248 -17.34 15.47 10.08
N GLY A 249 -17.14 15.55 8.77
CA GLY A 249 -15.85 15.46 8.06
C GLY A 249 -15.65 14.17 7.27
N ALA A 250 -14.59 14.12 6.47
CA ALA A 250 -14.12 12.91 5.79
C ALA A 250 -13.19 12.12 6.72
N TRP A 251 -13.58 10.88 7.04
CA TRP A 251 -12.89 10.02 8.00
C TRP A 251 -12.69 8.61 7.47
N ALA A 252 -11.61 7.96 7.89
CA ALA A 252 -11.44 6.52 7.82
C ALA A 252 -11.09 5.95 9.20
N LEU A 253 -11.23 4.64 9.39
CA LEU A 253 -10.74 3.98 10.60
C LEU A 253 -9.20 4.01 10.65
N SER A 254 -8.63 4.27 11.83
CA SER A 254 -7.17 4.31 12.07
C SER A 254 -6.71 3.20 13.04
N ARG A 255 -7.52 2.94 14.08
CA ARG A 255 -7.62 1.67 14.82
C ARG A 255 -8.80 1.80 15.77
N TRP A 256 -9.75 0.87 15.76
CA TRP A 256 -10.99 1.03 16.54
C TRP A 256 -10.74 1.38 18.03
N PRO A 257 -11.35 2.45 18.60
CA PRO A 257 -12.39 3.33 18.07
C PRO A 257 -11.87 4.72 17.59
N TRP A 258 -10.70 4.76 16.96
CA TRP A 258 -10.09 5.98 16.41
C TRP A 258 -10.27 6.12 14.90
N LEU A 259 -10.43 7.38 14.48
CA LEU A 259 -10.55 7.83 13.09
C LEU A 259 -9.32 8.66 12.65
N THR A 260 -9.00 8.64 11.36
CA THR A 260 -8.02 9.51 10.68
C THR A 260 -8.74 10.38 9.63
N SER A 261 -8.30 11.62 9.47
CA SER A 261 -8.86 12.63 8.54
C SER A 261 -8.58 12.38 7.05
N GLY A 262 -8.55 11.11 6.61
CA GLY A 262 -8.05 10.68 5.30
C GLY A 262 -6.69 9.96 5.37
N ALA A 263 -6.07 9.76 4.20
CA ALA A 263 -4.81 9.04 4.04
C ALA A 263 -3.57 9.87 4.48
N GLU A 264 -3.63 11.20 4.27
CA GLU A 264 -2.79 12.16 4.96
C GLU A 264 -3.48 12.57 6.27
N THR A 265 -2.96 12.11 7.40
CA THR A 265 -3.53 12.37 8.71
C THR A 265 -3.13 13.75 9.21
N THR A 266 -4.07 14.69 9.22
CA THR A 266 -3.95 15.98 9.90
C THR A 266 -4.60 15.97 11.27
N VAL A 267 -5.65 15.14 11.47
CA VAL A 267 -6.34 14.96 12.75
C VAL A 267 -6.64 13.48 13.01
N LEU A 268 -6.46 13.04 14.26
CA LEU A 268 -6.97 11.78 14.80
C LEU A 268 -8.12 12.05 15.77
N ARG A 269 -9.26 11.37 15.64
CA ARG A 269 -10.44 11.54 16.53
C ARG A 269 -10.81 10.23 17.24
N SER A 270 -10.99 10.27 18.56
CA SER A 270 -11.51 9.16 19.38
C SER A 270 -13.03 9.20 19.45
N MET A 271 -13.73 8.26 18.81
CA MET A 271 -15.20 8.18 18.85
C MET A 271 -15.78 7.92 20.24
N GLY A 272 -14.99 7.31 21.14
CA GLY A 272 -15.42 6.97 22.50
C GLY A 272 -15.34 8.13 23.48
N THR A 273 -14.58 9.19 23.18
CA THR A 273 -14.35 10.32 24.11
C THR A 273 -14.47 11.70 23.45
N GLY A 274 -14.71 11.77 22.14
CA GLY A 274 -14.64 13.04 21.37
C GLY A 274 -13.24 13.68 21.37
N ARG A 275 -12.19 12.98 21.79
CA ARG A 275 -10.84 13.56 21.88
C ARG A 275 -10.21 13.60 20.50
N GLU A 276 -9.95 14.81 20.01
CA GLU A 276 -9.13 15.04 18.84
C GLU A 276 -7.66 15.24 19.20
N VAL A 277 -6.77 14.89 18.27
CA VAL A 277 -5.33 15.10 18.32
C VAL A 277 -4.88 15.60 16.95
N VAL A 278 -4.51 16.88 16.87
CA VAL A 278 -3.93 17.48 15.66
C VAL A 278 -2.51 16.95 15.48
N VAL A 279 -2.22 16.43 14.28
CA VAL A 279 -0.94 15.83 13.94
C VAL A 279 0.07 16.91 13.55
N ARG A 280 1.28 16.86 14.13
CA ARG A 280 2.35 17.83 13.85
C ARG A 280 3.22 17.44 12.65
N ALA A 281 2.67 17.63 11.44
CA ALA A 281 3.43 17.59 10.18
C ALA A 281 4.20 18.91 9.94
N SER A 282 5.24 18.88 9.10
CA SER A 282 5.81 20.08 8.46
C SER A 282 5.45 20.14 6.97
N GLY A 283 5.54 21.32 6.34
CA GLY A 283 5.02 21.57 4.98
C GLY A 283 5.71 20.81 3.82
N SER A 284 6.66 19.92 4.11
CA SER A 284 7.31 19.02 3.15
C SER A 284 7.22 17.54 3.59
N GLU A 285 6.19 17.20 4.36
CA GLU A 285 6.01 15.87 4.96
C GLU A 285 4.64 15.30 4.60
N LEU A 286 4.63 14.13 3.98
CA LEU A 286 3.41 13.32 3.85
C LEU A 286 3.32 12.48 5.12
N VAL A 287 2.23 12.64 5.89
CA VAL A 287 2.10 12.02 7.22
C VAL A 287 0.86 11.13 7.30
N THR A 288 1.05 9.90 7.75
CA THR A 288 -0.03 8.92 8.01
C THR A 288 0.13 8.40 9.43
N CYS A 289 -0.96 8.16 10.17
CA CYS A 289 -0.89 7.78 11.58
C CYS A 289 -1.84 6.63 12.01
N SER A 290 -1.31 5.79 12.89
CA SER A 290 -2.10 5.07 13.89
C SER A 290 -2.31 5.96 15.13
N PRO A 291 -3.16 5.57 16.12
CA PRO A 291 -3.40 6.39 17.31
C PRO A 291 -2.19 6.60 18.24
N VAL A 292 -1.08 5.88 18.00
CA VAL A 292 0.14 5.89 18.83
C VAL A 292 1.35 6.42 18.06
N TRP A 293 1.42 6.19 16.74
CA TRP A 293 2.57 6.52 15.90
C TRP A 293 2.15 7.09 14.55
N CYS A 294 2.90 8.08 14.09
CA CYS A 294 2.85 8.65 12.75
C CYS A 294 4.14 8.32 11.99
N ARG A 295 3.99 7.95 10.72
CA ARG A 295 5.04 7.93 9.70
C ARG A 295 5.06 9.28 9.02
N ALA A 296 6.20 9.96 9.04
CA ALA A 296 6.44 11.18 8.27
C ALA A 296 7.43 10.88 7.14
N MET A 297 6.94 10.86 5.90
CA MET A 297 7.74 10.74 4.69
C MET A 297 8.21 12.14 4.30
N VAL A 298 9.49 12.43 4.53
CA VAL A 298 10.06 13.78 4.38
C VAL A 298 10.57 13.94 2.96
N MET A 299 9.97 14.86 2.20
CA MET A 299 10.27 15.08 0.79
C MET A 299 11.31 16.19 0.60
N ASN A 300 11.99 16.18 -0.55
CA ASN A 300 12.87 17.23 -1.05
C ASN A 300 12.74 17.36 -2.58
N GLU A 301 13.54 18.23 -3.19
CA GLU A 301 13.58 18.47 -4.65
C GLU A 301 13.86 17.21 -5.51
N THR A 302 14.42 16.16 -4.91
CA THR A 302 14.77 14.88 -5.57
C THR A 302 13.81 13.73 -5.23
N GLY A 303 12.72 13.99 -4.52
CA GLY A 303 11.77 12.98 -4.05
C GLY A 303 11.85 12.73 -2.55
N LEU A 304 11.80 11.46 -2.12
CA LEU A 304 11.84 11.11 -0.71
C LEU A 304 13.27 11.26 -0.15
N ALA A 305 13.44 12.09 0.89
CA ALA A 305 14.73 12.29 1.55
C ALA A 305 14.97 11.30 2.70
N ARG A 306 13.91 10.98 3.48
CA ARG A 306 13.94 10.03 4.60
C ARG A 306 12.53 9.68 5.09
N ILE A 307 12.42 8.61 5.87
CA ILE A 307 11.22 8.24 6.63
C ILE A 307 11.53 8.43 8.11
N ASP A 308 10.76 9.30 8.77
CA ASP A 308 10.77 9.51 10.21
C ASP A 308 9.54 8.83 10.86
N LEU A 309 9.68 8.36 12.10
CA LEU A 309 8.57 8.00 12.99
C LEU A 309 8.48 8.98 14.16
N MET A 310 7.27 9.34 14.56
CA MET A 310 6.98 10.22 15.71
C MET A 310 5.64 9.85 16.36
N HIS A 311 5.37 10.32 17.58
CA HIS A 311 4.00 10.33 18.11
C HIS A 311 3.18 11.43 17.40
N PRO A 312 1.82 11.36 17.41
CA PRO A 312 0.98 12.37 16.75
C PRO A 312 1.25 13.83 17.15
N ASP A 313 1.67 14.07 18.39
CA ASP A 313 2.07 15.41 18.87
C ASP A 313 3.47 15.86 18.38
N GLY A 314 4.12 15.08 17.52
CA GLY A 314 5.48 15.30 17.02
C GLY A 314 6.60 14.85 17.98
N SER A 315 6.27 14.33 19.17
CA SER A 315 7.26 13.88 20.14
C SER A 315 7.90 12.53 19.77
N ALA A 316 9.00 12.17 20.45
CA ALA A 316 9.81 10.97 20.22
C ALA A 316 10.31 10.74 18.76
N ARG A 317 10.28 11.80 17.93
CA ARG A 317 10.62 11.78 16.51
C ARG A 317 12.02 11.24 16.25
N ARG A 318 12.14 10.31 15.30
CA ARG A 318 13.41 9.69 14.89
C ARG A 318 13.37 9.26 13.42
N THR A 319 14.48 9.37 12.72
CA THR A 319 14.63 8.77 11.39
C THR A 319 14.77 7.24 11.51
N VAL A 320 14.00 6.50 10.71
CA VAL A 320 14.04 5.03 10.65
C VAL A 320 14.59 4.49 9.34
N ALA A 321 14.48 5.27 8.26
CA ALA A 321 15.11 4.97 6.97
C ALA A 321 15.49 6.24 6.19
N GLY A 322 16.45 6.12 5.27
CA GLY A 322 16.80 7.20 4.32
C GLY A 322 15.99 7.09 3.03
N GLY A 323 16.14 8.07 2.12
CA GLY A 323 15.36 8.21 0.88
C GLY A 323 15.41 7.05 -0.13
N GLY A 324 16.36 6.11 0.03
CA GLY A 324 16.41 4.86 -0.75
C GLY A 324 15.51 3.74 -0.21
N ALA A 325 14.62 4.05 0.73
CA ALA A 325 13.61 3.14 1.28
C ALA A 325 12.21 3.69 1.04
N GLN A 326 11.22 2.81 1.04
CA GLN A 326 9.80 3.10 0.88
C GLN A 326 9.00 2.45 2.02
N ALA A 327 7.74 2.86 2.18
CA ALA A 327 6.77 2.18 3.03
C ALA A 327 5.86 1.31 2.14
N PRO A 328 5.98 -0.04 2.18
CA PRO A 328 5.20 -0.94 1.32
C PRO A 328 3.79 -1.24 1.87
N LEU A 329 3.39 -0.59 2.98
CA LEU A 329 2.10 -0.74 3.66
C LEU A 329 1.58 0.62 4.09
N ASN A 330 0.25 0.79 4.09
CA ASN A 330 -0.38 2.01 4.62
C ASN A 330 -0.51 1.97 6.15
N ASP A 331 -0.53 0.78 6.77
CA ASP A 331 -0.45 0.59 8.22
C ASP A 331 0.87 1.16 8.78
N VAL A 332 0.79 1.88 9.91
CA VAL A 332 1.92 2.59 10.54
C VAL A 332 2.27 2.00 11.89
N ALA A 333 3.55 1.64 12.07
CA ALA A 333 4.10 1.03 13.28
C ALA A 333 3.22 -0.12 13.80
N VAL A 334 3.08 -1.18 13.01
CA VAL A 334 2.16 -2.29 13.30
C VAL A 334 2.47 -2.91 14.66
N LEU A 335 1.41 -3.28 15.38
CA LEU A 335 1.45 -3.72 16.78
C LEU A 335 2.13 -2.69 17.72
N ASP A 336 2.05 -1.41 17.38
CA ASP A 336 2.67 -0.23 18.04
C ASP A 336 4.19 -0.29 18.21
N ARG A 337 4.86 -1.19 17.46
CA ARG A 337 6.28 -1.54 17.64
C ARG A 337 7.06 -1.68 16.33
N LEU A 338 6.43 -2.06 15.23
CA LEU A 338 7.14 -2.60 14.06
C LEU A 338 6.81 -1.80 12.80
N GLU A 339 7.76 -1.02 12.30
CA GLU A 339 7.58 -0.26 11.06
C GLU A 339 8.13 -1.05 9.87
N VAL A 340 7.24 -1.45 8.96
CA VAL A 340 7.60 -2.24 7.77
C VAL A 340 8.11 -1.30 6.68
N LEU A 341 9.22 -1.68 6.07
CA LEU A 341 9.96 -0.86 5.11
C LEU A 341 10.43 -1.74 3.94
N SER A 342 10.48 -1.17 2.74
CA SER A 342 11.12 -1.80 1.57
C SER A 342 12.32 -0.97 1.14
N GLU A 343 13.36 -1.62 0.60
CA GLU A 343 14.49 -0.96 -0.07
C GLU A 343 14.68 -1.54 -1.46
N PRO A 344 14.32 -0.79 -2.52
CA PRO A 344 14.71 -1.13 -3.88
C PRO A 344 16.23 -1.33 -4.01
N GLY A 345 16.63 -2.40 -4.70
CA GLY A 345 17.95 -2.57 -5.30
C GLY A 345 18.01 -2.09 -6.76
N PRO A 346 19.18 -2.17 -7.42
CA PRO A 346 19.37 -1.70 -8.80
C PRO A 346 18.40 -2.30 -9.82
N ASP A 347 18.02 -3.56 -9.63
CA ASP A 347 17.18 -4.33 -10.55
C ASP A 347 15.70 -4.39 -10.13
N SER A 348 15.26 -3.53 -9.20
CA SER A 348 13.88 -3.56 -8.68
C SER A 348 12.85 -3.21 -9.74
N ASP A 349 13.16 -2.22 -10.59
CA ASP A 349 12.28 -1.77 -11.67
C ASP A 349 12.09 -2.85 -12.76
N LEU A 350 13.03 -3.79 -12.85
CA LEU A 350 12.99 -4.93 -13.77
C LEU A 350 12.33 -6.18 -13.15
N THR A 351 12.51 -6.39 -11.85
CA THR A 351 12.05 -7.60 -11.15
C THR A 351 10.72 -7.42 -10.41
N GLY A 352 10.29 -6.19 -10.14
CA GLY A 352 9.19 -5.88 -9.23
C GLY A 352 9.47 -6.24 -7.77
N THR A 353 10.73 -6.55 -7.40
CA THR A 353 11.09 -6.98 -6.04
C THR A 353 11.96 -5.96 -5.31
N ALA A 354 11.77 -5.85 -4.00
CA ALA A 354 12.58 -5.03 -3.11
C ALA A 354 13.04 -5.81 -1.87
N LYS A 355 14.05 -5.32 -1.15
CA LYS A 355 14.48 -5.90 0.13
C LYS A 355 13.45 -5.57 1.20
N LEU A 356 12.83 -6.57 1.82
CA LEU A 356 11.84 -6.38 2.89
C LEU A 356 12.53 -6.26 4.26
N LEU A 357 12.23 -5.16 4.96
CA LEU A 357 12.79 -4.76 6.23
C LEU A 357 11.69 -4.47 7.25
N VAL A 358 12.04 -4.55 8.53
CA VAL A 358 11.21 -4.05 9.64
C VAL A 358 12.10 -3.31 10.63
N TYR A 359 11.73 -2.08 10.99
CA TYR A 359 12.35 -1.34 12.09
C TYR A 359 11.57 -1.61 13.38
N ASP A 360 12.22 -2.28 14.34
CA ASP A 360 11.67 -2.48 15.68
C ASP A 360 11.94 -1.22 16.53
N ILE A 361 10.87 -0.49 16.83
CA ILE A 361 10.87 0.78 17.56
C ILE A 361 11.37 0.62 18.99
N SER A 362 11.17 -0.56 19.59
CA SER A 362 11.56 -0.86 20.97
C SER A 362 13.06 -1.13 21.09
N THR A 363 13.63 -1.94 20.20
CA THR A 363 15.06 -2.27 20.19
C THR A 363 15.90 -1.28 19.35
N ARG A 364 15.24 -0.41 18.57
CA ARG A 364 15.82 0.57 17.62
C ARG A 364 16.70 -0.09 16.54
N ARG A 365 16.30 -1.28 16.07
CA ARG A 365 17.05 -2.09 15.10
C ARG A 365 16.26 -2.32 13.82
N THR A 366 16.93 -2.18 12.68
CA THR A 366 16.41 -2.63 11.39
C THR A 366 16.71 -4.11 11.20
N VAL A 367 15.66 -4.92 11.10
CA VAL A 367 15.69 -6.34 10.83
C VAL A 367 15.47 -6.58 9.34
N VAL A 368 16.26 -7.47 8.74
CA VAL A 368 16.06 -7.93 7.36
C VAL A 368 15.15 -9.15 7.37
N VAL A 369 13.97 -9.03 6.76
CA VAL A 369 12.97 -10.10 6.68
C VAL A 369 13.19 -10.94 5.41
N SER A 370 13.36 -10.30 4.26
CA SER A 370 13.70 -10.96 2.99
C SER A 370 14.68 -10.12 2.16
N PRO A 371 15.68 -10.73 1.48
CA PRO A 371 16.59 -10.01 0.58
C PRO A 371 15.89 -9.52 -0.70
N SER A 372 14.82 -10.19 -1.13
CA SER A 372 13.96 -9.87 -2.27
C SER A 372 12.51 -10.28 -1.92
N ALA A 373 11.55 -9.42 -2.21
CA ALA A 373 10.13 -9.60 -1.93
C ALA A 373 9.30 -8.76 -2.91
N ALA A 374 8.21 -9.35 -3.40
CA ALA A 374 7.10 -8.66 -4.07
C ALA A 374 5.81 -8.87 -3.26
N GLY A 375 4.70 -8.25 -3.67
CA GLY A 375 3.37 -8.54 -3.08
C GLY A 375 3.29 -8.42 -1.55
N VAL A 376 4.01 -7.46 -0.97
CA VAL A 376 4.08 -7.27 0.48
C VAL A 376 2.72 -6.84 1.02
N SER A 377 2.25 -7.45 2.09
CA SER A 377 0.94 -7.17 2.70
C SER A 377 0.92 -7.58 4.17
N PHE A 378 0.06 -6.94 4.97
CA PHE A 378 -0.06 -7.19 6.39
C PHE A 378 -1.51 -7.01 6.84
N ARG A 379 -2.05 -7.99 7.56
CA ARG A 379 -3.32 -7.90 8.31
C ARG A 379 -3.28 -8.85 9.50
N ASN A 380 -4.07 -8.59 10.54
CA ASN A 380 -4.26 -9.50 11.69
C ASN A 380 -2.94 -9.85 12.43
N GLY A 381 -1.93 -8.97 12.37
CA GLY A 381 -0.63 -9.21 12.97
C GLY A 381 0.33 -10.12 12.19
N VAL A 382 -0.04 -10.59 11.00
CA VAL A 382 0.84 -11.39 10.13
C VAL A 382 1.29 -10.56 8.93
N LEU A 383 2.60 -10.51 8.70
CA LEU A 383 3.24 -9.92 7.51
C LEU A 383 3.48 -11.05 6.49
N TRP A 384 3.08 -10.85 5.23
CA TRP A 384 3.38 -11.77 4.14
C TRP A 384 3.91 -11.06 2.88
N TRP A 385 4.57 -11.83 2.03
CA TRP A 385 5.13 -11.38 0.75
C TRP A 385 5.30 -12.57 -0.20
N SER A 386 5.51 -12.30 -1.49
CA SER A 386 5.86 -13.32 -2.49
C SER A 386 7.33 -13.23 -2.93
N THR A 387 7.85 -14.34 -3.46
CA THR A 387 9.04 -14.37 -4.33
C THR A 387 8.78 -15.28 -5.52
N GLY A 388 9.59 -15.15 -6.57
CA GLY A 388 9.43 -15.90 -7.83
C GLY A 388 8.73 -15.07 -8.91
N ASP A 389 8.37 -15.73 -9.99
CA ASP A 389 7.63 -15.20 -11.15
C ASP A 389 6.21 -15.79 -11.20
N GLN A 390 5.48 -15.55 -12.29
CA GLN A 390 4.09 -16.02 -12.46
C GLN A 390 3.94 -17.55 -12.43
N GLU A 391 5.00 -18.32 -12.72
CA GLU A 391 4.98 -19.78 -12.69
C GLU A 391 5.49 -20.34 -11.35
N THR A 392 6.40 -19.62 -10.69
CA THR A 392 7.12 -20.07 -9.48
C THR A 392 6.73 -19.33 -8.19
N THR A 393 5.72 -18.45 -8.23
CA THR A 393 5.30 -17.62 -7.08
C THR A 393 5.14 -18.47 -5.82
N THR A 394 5.87 -18.08 -4.77
CA THR A 394 5.80 -18.69 -3.45
C THR A 394 5.52 -17.61 -2.42
N TRP A 395 4.49 -17.82 -1.58
CA TRP A 395 4.14 -16.94 -0.48
C TRP A 395 4.93 -17.31 0.78
N TYR A 396 5.40 -16.28 1.49
CA TYR A 396 6.09 -16.39 2.76
C TYR A 396 5.36 -15.54 3.79
N SER A 397 5.40 -15.97 5.04
CA SER A 397 4.73 -15.29 6.15
C SER A 397 5.64 -15.19 7.39
N LEU A 398 5.38 -14.16 8.19
CA LEU A 398 5.98 -13.92 9.48
C LEU A 398 4.91 -13.40 10.44
N ASP A 399 4.61 -14.16 11.49
CA ASP A 399 3.65 -13.75 12.51
C ASP A 399 4.31 -12.74 13.47
N LEU A 400 4.03 -11.45 13.27
CA LEU A 400 4.59 -10.36 14.07
C LEU A 400 4.01 -10.33 15.50
N ARG A 401 3.02 -11.16 15.83
CA ARG A 401 2.53 -11.36 17.21
C ARG A 401 3.49 -12.26 18.02
N THR A 402 4.55 -12.79 17.39
CA THR A 402 5.48 -13.78 17.97
C THR A 402 6.96 -13.33 18.00
N VAL A 403 7.22 -12.01 17.93
CA VAL A 403 8.56 -11.37 17.80
C VAL A 403 8.96 -10.50 18.99
#